data_AF-A0A7C8LVA3-F1
#
_entry.id   AF-A0A7C8LVA3-F1
#
_cell.length_a   1.000
_cell.length_b   1.000
_cell.length_c   1.000
_cell.angle_alpha   90.00
_cell.angle_beta   90.00
_cell.angle_gamma   90.00
#
_symmetry.space_group_name_H-M   'P 1'
#
loop_
_entity.id
_entity.type
_entity.pdbx_description
1 polymer ?
#
loop_
_entity_poly.entity_id
_entity_poly.type
_entity_poly.pdbx_seq_one_letter_code
_entity_poly.pdbx_strand_id
1 'polypeptide(L)' 'MNKKAIVTIIAQAKSGVDYGTHGAICPCCGKRARVHTTKKSEGGIRIRYHKCKNPDCLLQQIGVDIKSVQCDEAA' A
#
# COMPACT_ATOMS: atom_id res chain seq x y z
N MET A 1 -16.59 -11.85 4.99
CA MET A 1 -15.89 -10.77 5.72
C MET A 1 -16.93 -9.71 6.11
N ASN A 2 -16.97 -9.27 7.37
CA ASN A 2 -17.97 -8.28 7.83
C ASN A 2 -17.65 -6.88 7.27
N LYS A 3 -18.67 -6.04 7.00
CA LYS A 3 -18.55 -4.67 6.48
C LYS A 3 -17.52 -3.82 7.24
N LYS A 4 -17.50 -3.92 8.58
CA LYS A 4 -16.51 -3.21 9.41
C LYS A 4 -15.06 -3.59 9.05
N ALA A 5 -14.79 -4.88 8.88
CA ALA A 5 -13.45 -5.36 8.51
C ALA A 5 -13.00 -4.83 7.13
N ILE A 6 -13.93 -4.75 6.17
CA ILE A 6 -13.64 -4.19 4.84
C ILE A 6 -13.25 -2.71 4.96
N VAL A 7 -14.03 -1.93 5.72
CA VAL A 7 -13.75 -0.50 5.95
C VAL A 7 -12.39 -0.30 6.62
N THR A 8 -12.07 -1.11 7.64
CA THR A 8 -10.76 -1.05 8.33
C THR A 8 -9.60 -1.34 7.39
N ILE A 9 -9.71 -2.38 6.55
CA ILE A 9 -8.65 -2.76 5.59
C ILE A 9 -8.45 -1.65 4.54
N ILE A 10 -9.53 -1.05 4.04
CA ILE A 10 -9.45 0.08 3.10
C ILE A 10 -8.81 1.30 3.77
N ALA A 11 -9.20 1.60 5.00
CA ALA A 11 -8.63 2.71 5.77
C ALA A 11 -7.12 2.51 5.99
N GLN A 12 -6.69 1.29 6.34
CA GLN A 12 -5.29 0.94 6.50
C GLN A 12 -4.49 1.05 5.20
N ALA A 13 -5.07 0.58 4.08
CA ALA A 13 -4.43 0.72 2.76
C ALA A 13 -4.24 2.20 2.37
N LYS A 14 -5.17 3.08 2.75
CA LYS A 14 -5.12 4.52 2.46
C LYS A 14 -4.22 5.31 3.42
N SER A 15 -4.19 4.95 4.70
CA SER A 15 -3.30 5.61 5.68
C SER A 15 -1.84 5.41 5.30
N GLY A 16 -1.54 4.21 4.82
CA GLY A 16 -0.22 3.82 4.34
C GLY A 16 0.26 2.55 5.04
N VAL A 17 1.06 1.79 4.32
CA VAL A 17 1.87 0.69 4.85
C VAL A 17 3.34 1.05 4.77
N ASP A 18 4.17 0.40 5.58
CA ASP A 18 5.61 0.60 5.52
C ASP A 18 6.18 0.05 4.21
N TYR A 19 7.08 0.80 3.60
CA TYR A 19 7.85 0.36 2.46
C TYR A 19 9.18 -0.23 2.95
N GLY A 20 9.22 -1.54 3.19
CA GLY A 20 10.44 -2.22 3.63
C GLY A 20 11.43 -2.48 2.48
N THR A 21 12.52 -3.18 2.79
CA THR A 21 13.58 -3.57 1.83
C THR A 21 13.04 -4.33 0.61
N HIS A 22 11.99 -5.13 0.82
CA HIS A 22 11.32 -5.87 -0.25
C HIS A 22 10.08 -5.14 -0.80
N GLY A 23 9.89 -3.86 -0.48
CA GLY A 23 8.75 -3.05 -0.87
C GLY A 23 7.50 -3.22 0.01
N ALA A 24 6.37 -2.68 -0.45
CA ALA A 24 5.13 -2.66 0.31
C ALA A 24 4.39 -4.02 0.30
N ILE A 25 3.81 -4.37 1.45
CA ILE A 25 2.98 -5.56 1.64
C ILE A 25 1.50 -5.18 1.63
N CYS A 26 0.68 -5.99 0.97
CA CYS A 26 -0.77 -5.81 0.96
C CYS A 26 -1.35 -6.08 2.36
N PRO A 27 -2.03 -5.10 3.00
CA PRO A 27 -2.57 -5.27 4.35
C PRO A 27 -3.75 -6.27 4.40
N CYS A 28 -4.33 -6.62 3.25
CA CYS A 28 -5.44 -7.57 3.17
C CYS A 28 -5.01 -9.03 3.01
N CYS A 29 -3.95 -9.31 2.24
CA CYS A 29 -3.59 -10.69 1.88
C CYS A 29 -2.11 -11.04 2.12
N GLY A 30 -1.30 -10.11 2.65
CA GLY A 30 0.11 -10.35 2.96
C GLY A 30 1.04 -10.50 1.75
N LYS A 31 0.53 -10.54 0.52
CA LYS A 31 1.35 -10.60 -0.70
C LYS A 31 1.98 -9.25 -1.01
N ARG A 32 3.15 -9.28 -1.66
CA ARG A 32 3.86 -8.07 -2.12
C ARG A 32 3.01 -7.27 -3.11
N ALA A 33 2.84 -5.99 -2.84
CA ALA A 33 2.15 -5.06 -3.72
C ALA A 33 3.11 -4.53 -4.80
N ARG A 34 2.60 -4.30 -6.01
CA ARG A 34 3.38 -3.73 -7.12
C ARG A 34 3.27 -2.23 -7.08
N VAL A 35 4.40 -1.51 -7.08
CA VAL A 35 4.42 -0.07 -7.35
C VAL A 35 3.82 0.16 -8.72
N HIS A 36 2.79 1.00 -8.80
CA HIS A 36 2.22 1.42 -10.09
C HIS A 36 2.40 2.93 -10.31
N THR A 37 2.42 3.72 -9.22
CA THR A 37 2.67 5.16 -9.27
C THR A 37 3.60 5.55 -8.13
N THR A 38 4.52 6.48 -8.38
CA THR A 38 5.36 7.11 -7.35
C THR A 38 5.18 8.61 -7.45
N LYS A 39 4.87 9.28 -6.34
CA LYS A 39 4.87 10.76 -6.29
C LYS A 39 6.31 11.26 -6.18
N LYS A 40 6.52 12.50 -6.64
CA LYS A 40 7.80 13.19 -6.46
C LYS A 40 8.15 13.23 -4.97
N SER A 41 9.43 13.08 -4.67
CA SER A 41 9.94 13.19 -3.30
C SER A 41 9.84 14.65 -2.85
N GLU A 42 9.29 14.88 -1.68
CA GLU A 42 9.24 16.20 -1.04
C GLU A 42 9.87 16.07 0.35
N GLY A 43 10.94 16.81 0.61
CA GLY A 43 11.61 16.81 1.92
C GLY A 43 12.10 15.43 2.39
N GLY A 44 12.67 14.61 1.50
CA GLY A 44 13.14 13.26 1.85
C GLY A 44 12.04 12.21 2.03
N ILE A 45 10.77 12.58 1.82
CA ILE A 45 9.64 11.64 1.90
C ILE A 45 9.20 11.25 0.49
N ARG A 46 9.18 9.96 0.22
CA ARG A 46 8.70 9.38 -1.04
C ARG A 46 7.42 8.59 -0.82
N ILE A 47 6.33 9.10 -1.39
CA ILE A 47 5.03 8.40 -1.37
C ILE A 47 4.92 7.52 -2.62
N ARG A 48 4.65 6.24 -2.42
CA ARG A 48 4.39 5.29 -3.50
C ARG A 48 2.96 4.76 -3.38
N TYR A 49 2.37 4.45 -4.52
CA TYR A 49 1.06 3.82 -4.61
C TYR A 49 1.21 2.46 -5.28
N HIS A 50 0.54 1.45 -4.72
CA HIS A 50 0.68 0.07 -5.11
C HIS A 50 -0.67 -0.55 -5.40
N LYS A 51 -0.67 -1.53 -6.31
CA LYS A 51 -1.78 -2.46 -6.50
C LYS A 51 -1.41 -3.85 -6.02
N CYS A 52 -2.36 -4.54 -5.40
CA CYS A 52 -2.15 -5.92 -4.99
C CYS A 52 -2.08 -6.82 -6.23
N LYS A 53 -1.05 -7.65 -6.38
CA LYS A 53 -0.95 -8.55 -7.55
C LYS A 53 -1.87 -9.77 -7.48
N ASN A 54 -2.51 -9.99 -6.33
CA ASN A 54 -3.34 -11.17 -6.11
C ASN A 54 -4.75 -10.94 -6.67
N PRO A 55 -5.17 -11.63 -7.75
CA PRO A 55 -6.49 -11.42 -8.34
C PRO A 55 -7.64 -11.79 -7.38
N ASP A 56 -7.38 -12.69 -6.44
CA ASP A 56 -8.35 -13.12 -5.42
C ASP A 56 -8.39 -12.21 -4.18
N CYS A 57 -7.52 -11.19 -4.12
CA CYS A 57 -7.52 -10.26 -2.99
C CYS A 57 -8.62 -9.22 -3.15
N LEU A 58 -9.39 -9.01 -2.08
CA LEU A 58 -10.45 -7.99 -2.06
C LEU A 58 -9.96 -6.63 -2.54
N LEU A 59 -8.81 -6.14 -2.05
CA LEU A 59 -8.26 -4.84 -2.44
C LEU A 59 -7.99 -4.73 -3.95
N GLN A 60 -7.61 -5.84 -4.59
CA GLN A 60 -7.43 -5.89 -6.04
C GLN A 60 -8.78 -5.86 -6.77
N GLN A 61 -9.75 -6.65 -6.30
CA GLN A 61 -11.08 -6.74 -6.91
C GLN A 61 -11.85 -5.43 -6.86
N ILE A 62 -11.72 -4.67 -5.77
CA ILE A 62 -12.36 -3.35 -5.61
C ILE A 62 -11.49 -2.19 -6.15
N GLY A 63 -10.30 -2.47 -6.66
CA GLY A 63 -9.41 -1.47 -7.26
C GLY A 63 -8.88 -0.41 -6.29
N VAL A 64 -8.71 -0.75 -5.01
CA VAL A 64 -8.17 0.19 -4.01
C VAL A 64 -6.65 0.20 -4.05
N ASP A 65 -6.09 1.39 -4.19
CA ASP A 65 -4.65 1.61 -4.10
C ASP A 65 -4.16 1.53 -2.66
N ILE A 66 -2.97 0.94 -2.49
CA ILE A 66 -2.25 0.88 -1.23
C ILE A 66 -1.21 1.99 -1.26
N LYS A 67 -1.28 2.93 -0.31
CA LYS A 67 -0.24 3.94 -0.12
C LYS A 67 0.93 3.31 0.64
N SER A 68 2.15 3.69 0.33
CA SER A 68 3.29 3.51 1.23
C SER A 68 4.09 4.80 1.35
N VAL A 69 4.71 4.97 2.50
CA VAL A 69 5.65 6.07 2.75
C VAL A 69 7.04 5.47 2.91
N GLN A 70 8.00 6.03 2.19
CA GLN A 70 9.42 5.75 2.36
C GLN A 70 10.05 7.06 2.80
N CYS A 71 10.53 7.11 4.03
CA CYS A 71 11.41 8.19 4.48
C CYS A 71 12.82 7.80 4.06
N ASP A 72 13.45 8.60 3.21
CA ASP A 72 14.89 8.48 2.98
C ASP A 72 15.55 8.98 4.29
N GLU A 73 16.11 8.08 5.10
CA GLU A 73 16.97 8.49 6.21
C GLU A 73 18.11 9.31 5.61
N ALA A 74 18.24 10.56 6.05
CA ALA A 74 19.34 11.42 5.64
C ALA A 74 20.65 10.70 5.99
N ALA A 75 21.42 10.37 4.95
CA ALA A 75 22.78 9.87 5.06
C ALA A 75 23.71 10.96 5.62
#